data_AF-A0A672UVF5-F1
#
_entry.id   AF-A0A672UVF5-F1
#
_cell.length_a   1.000
_cell.length_b   1.000
_cell.length_c   1.000
_cell.angle_alpha   90.00
_cell.angle_beta   90.00
_cell.angle_gamma   90.00
#
_symmetry.space_group_name_H-M   'P 1'
#
loop_
_entity.id
_entity.type
_entity.pdbx_description
1 polymer ?
#
loop_
_entity_poly.entity_id
_entity_poly.type
_entity_poly.pdbx_seq_one_letter_code
_entity_poly.pdbx_strand_id
1 'polypeptide(L)'
;MVSPEGLVAAAAVLMGLGLLALCLWAGRVELAGAWGEGRREEEEGILFITEDGCGHCRLLCKPSALAQHLVRSLGRSVALRGGHWPWSRWPRLQMLQQLLQLPQPEPAVARELLQMPDAGLVALDWLVGPWGAVGGGGSSPVLLLIPNAAGKVTGGLLQLGVWALERGFIPVIFNRRGHNGCPLTTPRLQPFGDPQDLREAVTYLRCRHPSAPLLAVSEGSGSGLLLAYLGESGSSSRLAAAACISPIFRGRDWFEAGMPWLYEWPLLLHLKQGLSRYAGSLAEVVDMDKLLRSRSLRDLEETLFCRTKARPTSWETYWDRNEPLRDADEAAVPVLCLCSADDPVRGAAARSLPLELFRTSPYFFLLLTPHGGHCGFPQRGPGRCWAHEAVLEYFRAMAEFLRAEERRKGLPRPRRLGGAHW
;
A
#
# COMPACT_ATOMS: atom_id res chain seq x y z
N MET A 1 -37.48 8.92 12.60
CA MET A 1 -37.39 7.74 13.49
C MET A 1 -36.10 7.00 13.14
N VAL A 2 -35.14 6.95 14.06
CA VAL A 2 -33.85 6.27 13.83
C VAL A 2 -34.08 4.77 13.90
N SER A 3 -33.54 4.00 12.94
CA SER A 3 -33.72 2.55 12.93
C SER A 3 -33.07 1.91 14.18
N PRO A 4 -33.57 0.77 14.67
CA PRO A 4 -32.97 0.05 15.80
C PRO A 4 -31.48 -0.25 15.57
N GLU A 5 -31.09 -0.49 14.32
CA GLU A 5 -29.71 -0.73 13.90
C GLU A 5 -28.81 0.51 14.05
N GLY A 6 -29.34 1.71 13.78
CA GLY A 6 -28.63 2.97 13.98
C GLY A 6 -28.37 3.31 15.44
N LEU A 7 -29.28 2.92 16.34
CA LEU A 7 -29.12 3.07 17.79
C LEU A 7 -28.09 2.10 18.36
N VAL A 8 -28.03 0.86 17.86
CA VAL A 8 -27.02 -0.14 18.25
C VAL A 8 -25.63 0.29 17.76
N ALA A 9 -25.52 0.81 16.53
CA ALA A 9 -24.26 1.33 16.00
C ALA A 9 -23.77 2.55 16.78
N ALA A 10 -24.66 3.49 17.14
CA ALA A 10 -24.31 4.66 17.95
C ALA A 10 -23.88 4.26 19.37
N ALA A 11 -24.56 3.28 19.99
CA ALA A 11 -24.19 2.76 21.31
C ALA A 11 -22.82 2.05 21.29
N ALA A 12 -22.52 1.29 20.24
CA ALA A 12 -21.21 0.64 20.07
C ALA A 12 -20.08 1.65 19.90
N VAL A 13 -20.32 2.75 19.17
CA VAL A 13 -19.35 3.85 19.00
C VAL A 13 -19.12 4.59 20.32
N LEU A 14 -20.19 4.89 21.07
CA LEU A 14 -20.07 5.56 22.38
C LEU A 14 -19.37 4.69 23.43
N MET A 15 -19.64 3.39 23.44
CA MET A 15 -18.95 2.42 24.29
C MET A 15 -17.46 2.30 23.90
N GLY A 16 -17.17 2.29 22.60
CA GLY A 16 -15.80 2.31 22.08
C GLY A 16 -15.03 3.57 22.49
N LEU A 17 -15.66 4.74 22.42
CA LEU A 17 -15.08 6.02 22.86
C LEU A 17 -14.88 6.07 24.38
N GLY A 18 -15.81 5.50 25.17
CA GLY A 18 -15.70 5.40 26.63
C GLY A 18 -14.55 4.50 27.08
N LEU A 19 -14.39 3.33 26.43
CA LEU A 19 -13.24 2.44 26.64
C LEU A 19 -11.92 3.09 26.20
N LEU A 20 -11.93 3.87 25.12
CA LEU A 20 -10.74 4.63 24.68
C LEU A 20 -10.31 5.69 25.71
N ALA A 21 -11.28 6.41 26.30
CA ALA A 21 -11.02 7.39 27.34
C ALA A 21 -10.47 6.74 28.62
N LEU A 22 -11.00 5.58 29.00
CA LEU A 22 -10.51 4.78 30.14
C LEU A 22 -9.08 4.26 29.90
N CYS A 23 -8.75 3.79 28.70
CA CYS A 23 -7.40 3.35 28.36
C CYS A 23 -6.40 4.52 28.27
N LEU A 24 -6.82 5.69 27.77
CA LEU A 24 -6.01 6.90 27.78
C LEU A 24 -5.76 7.42 29.20
N TRP A 25 -6.69 7.18 30.12
CA TRP A 25 -6.54 7.53 31.54
C TRP A 25 -5.63 6.54 32.27
N ALA A 26 -5.76 5.24 32.01
CA ALA A 26 -4.88 4.20 32.56
C ALA A 26 -3.43 4.31 32.06
N GLY A 27 -3.23 4.74 30.80
CA GLY A 27 -1.90 5.01 30.23
C GLY A 27 -1.16 6.22 30.81
N ARG A 28 -1.76 6.97 31.75
CA ARG A 28 -1.05 8.04 32.49
C ARG A 28 -0.24 7.53 33.70
N VAL A 29 -0.32 6.26 34.07
CA VAL A 29 0.30 5.74 35.31
C VAL A 29 1.65 5.04 35.10
N GLU A 30 2.12 4.80 33.87
CA GLU A 30 3.48 4.27 33.65
C GLU A 30 4.41 5.31 33.03
N LEU A 31 5.14 6.01 33.90
CA LEU A 31 6.25 6.90 33.53
C LEU A 31 7.33 6.83 34.61
N ALA A 32 8.27 5.89 34.46
CA ALA A 32 9.66 5.99 34.91
C ALA A 32 10.41 4.71 34.53
N GLY A 33 11.39 4.78 33.63
CA GLY A 33 12.23 3.62 33.33
C GLY A 33 13.18 3.76 32.14
N ALA A 34 14.27 4.50 32.34
CA ALA A 34 15.59 4.32 31.71
C ALA A 34 15.69 4.31 30.17
N TRP A 35 16.07 5.47 29.61
CA TRP A 35 16.84 5.54 28.37
C TRP A 35 18.27 5.08 28.70
N GLY A 36 18.61 3.85 28.32
CA GLY A 36 19.98 3.34 28.39
C GLY A 36 20.80 3.84 27.22
N GLU A 37 21.81 4.66 27.51
CA GLU A 37 22.95 4.95 26.63
C GLU A 37 23.69 3.65 26.28
N GLY A 38 24.01 3.42 25.00
CA GLY A 38 25.01 2.41 24.64
C GLY A 38 24.88 1.73 23.28
N ARG A 39 25.16 2.48 22.20
CA ARG A 39 26.09 2.14 21.09
C ARG A 39 25.76 3.00 19.87
N ARG A 40 26.66 3.95 19.59
CA ARG A 40 26.74 4.64 18.30
C ARG A 40 27.28 3.65 17.28
N GLU A 41 26.40 3.01 16.53
CA GLU A 41 26.75 2.51 15.20
C GLU A 41 26.54 3.67 14.23
N GLU A 42 27.58 3.98 13.46
CA GLU A 42 27.60 4.99 12.41
C GLU A 42 26.57 4.61 11.33
N GLU A 43 25.33 5.08 11.44
CA GLU A 43 24.30 4.85 10.43
C GLU A 43 24.44 5.85 9.27
N GLU A 44 25.31 5.51 8.32
CA GLU A 44 25.40 6.13 6.99
C GLU A 44 24.14 5.83 6.16
N GLY A 45 23.11 6.64 6.34
CA GLY A 45 22.05 6.88 5.37
C GLY A 45 22.12 8.31 4.86
N ILE A 46 21.69 8.59 3.62
CA ILE A 46 21.61 9.98 3.14
C ILE A 46 20.54 10.71 3.97
N LEU A 47 21.00 11.54 4.91
CA LEU A 47 20.16 12.42 5.71
C LEU A 47 19.49 13.42 4.76
N PHE A 48 18.16 13.47 4.78
CA PHE A 48 17.41 14.39 3.92
C PHE A 48 16.35 15.16 4.71
N ILE A 49 16.34 16.48 4.49
CA ILE A 49 15.62 17.57 5.19
C ILE A 49 16.28 18.01 6.51
N THR A 50 17.11 19.05 6.38
CA THR A 50 17.43 20.02 7.43
C THR A 50 16.64 21.29 7.15
N GLU A 51 15.58 21.51 7.93
CA GLU A 51 15.23 22.77 8.61
C GLU A 51 13.82 22.66 9.21
N ASP A 52 13.79 22.83 10.54
CA ASP A 52 12.68 23.13 11.45
C ASP A 52 11.56 22.10 11.73
N GLY A 53 11.68 21.45 12.89
CA GLY A 53 10.58 21.37 13.85
C GLY A 53 9.68 20.12 13.86
N CYS A 54 9.73 19.26 12.83
CA CYS A 54 9.07 17.96 12.83
C CYS A 54 10.11 16.85 12.61
N GLY A 55 10.21 15.89 13.53
CA GLY A 55 11.26 14.87 13.53
C GLY A 55 11.60 14.27 12.15
N HIS A 56 12.89 14.08 11.91
CA HIS A 56 13.51 13.83 10.60
C HIS A 56 12.87 12.69 9.78
N CYS A 57 12.27 13.01 8.63
CA CYS A 57 11.99 12.00 7.59
C CYS A 57 13.33 11.56 6.96
N ARG A 58 13.55 10.26 6.79
CA ARG A 58 14.80 9.71 6.23
C ARG A 58 14.49 8.95 4.94
N LEU A 59 15.26 9.21 3.88
CA LEU A 59 15.22 8.40 2.67
C LEU A 59 16.37 7.39 2.69
N LEU A 60 16.05 6.12 2.93
CA LEU A 60 17.01 5.02 2.82
C LEU A 60 16.93 4.43 1.41
N CYS A 61 18.04 4.45 0.69
CA CYS A 61 18.17 3.87 -0.63
C CYS A 61 19.65 3.68 -0.97
N LYS A 62 19.93 2.79 -1.92
CA LYS A 62 21.25 2.69 -2.53
C LYS A 62 21.56 3.98 -3.33
N PRO A 63 22.73 4.60 -3.14
CA PRO A 63 23.13 5.76 -3.92
C PRO A 63 23.13 5.46 -5.43
N SER A 64 22.35 6.23 -6.19
CA SER A 64 22.24 6.13 -7.64
C SER A 64 21.84 7.47 -8.26
N ALA A 65 22.00 7.62 -9.58
CA ALA A 65 21.56 8.83 -10.28
C ALA A 65 20.04 9.06 -10.12
N LEU A 66 19.26 7.98 -10.09
CA LEU A 66 17.83 8.03 -9.82
C LEU A 66 17.58 8.47 -8.37
N ALA A 67 18.27 7.89 -7.39
CA ALA A 67 18.15 8.29 -5.98
C ALA A 67 18.42 9.79 -5.80
N GLN A 68 19.51 10.31 -6.39
CA GLN A 68 19.84 11.74 -6.32
C GLN A 68 18.81 12.63 -7.02
N HIS A 69 18.17 12.14 -8.08
CA HIS A 69 17.06 12.86 -8.72
C HIS A 69 15.84 12.89 -7.80
N LEU A 70 15.43 11.73 -7.26
CA LEU A 70 14.30 11.61 -6.35
C LEU A 70 14.47 12.46 -5.10
N VAL A 71 15.66 12.44 -4.48
CA VAL A 71 16.02 13.29 -3.34
C VAL A 71 15.76 14.76 -3.69
N ARG A 72 16.33 15.25 -4.80
CA ARG A 72 16.15 16.66 -5.20
C ARG A 72 14.69 17.04 -5.48
N SER A 73 13.94 16.17 -6.14
CA SER A 73 12.54 16.42 -6.48
C SER A 73 11.66 16.39 -5.24
N LEU A 74 11.79 15.37 -4.39
CA LEU A 74 11.02 15.22 -3.16
C LEU A 74 11.33 16.33 -2.13
N GLY A 75 12.56 16.79 -1.95
CA GLY A 75 12.82 17.86 -0.95
C GLY A 75 12.46 19.26 -1.39
N ARG A 76 12.16 19.45 -2.68
CA ARG A 76 11.49 20.65 -3.17
C ARG A 76 9.99 20.60 -2.91
N SER A 77 9.43 19.41 -2.69
CA SER A 77 8.01 19.25 -2.43
C SER A 77 7.63 19.86 -1.07
N VAL A 78 6.76 20.86 -1.12
CA VAL A 78 6.17 21.51 0.06
C VAL A 78 5.38 20.49 0.90
N ALA A 79 4.89 19.41 0.28
CA ALA A 79 4.17 18.33 0.95
C ALA A 79 5.00 17.67 2.07
N LEU A 80 6.31 17.53 1.83
CA LEU A 80 7.24 16.86 2.73
C LEU A 80 7.86 17.80 3.79
N ARG A 81 7.64 19.12 3.66
CA ARG A 81 8.14 20.13 4.61
C ARG A 81 7.22 20.36 5.81
N GLY A 82 6.28 19.43 6.06
CA GLY A 82 5.55 19.25 7.32
C GLY A 82 5.08 20.52 8.04
N GLY A 83 3.81 20.89 7.89
CA GLY A 83 3.17 21.80 8.84
C GLY A 83 2.97 21.10 10.19
N HIS A 84 3.32 21.77 11.30
CA HIS A 84 3.06 21.25 12.65
C HIS A 84 1.60 20.81 12.82
N TRP A 85 1.39 19.54 13.20
CA TRP A 85 0.10 19.01 13.64
C TRP A 85 0.19 18.64 15.13
N PRO A 86 -0.71 19.12 15.99
CA PRO A 86 -0.64 18.87 17.43
C PRO A 86 -0.80 17.39 17.79
N TRP A 87 -1.41 16.58 16.93
CA TRP A 87 -1.55 15.12 17.11
C TRP A 87 -0.58 14.30 16.25
N SER A 88 0.49 14.93 15.73
CA SER A 88 1.55 14.25 14.95
C SER A 88 2.20 13.08 15.68
N ARG A 89 2.13 13.05 17.01
CA ARG A 89 2.72 11.99 17.87
C ARG A 89 1.76 10.85 18.21
N TRP A 90 0.52 10.88 17.72
CA TRP A 90 -0.55 9.96 18.13
C TRP A 90 -0.95 9.07 16.94
N PRO A 91 -0.15 8.05 16.60
CA PRO A 91 -0.31 7.29 15.36
C PRO A 91 -1.67 6.58 15.25
N ARG A 92 -2.25 6.19 16.40
CA ARG A 92 -3.59 5.56 16.46
C ARG A 92 -4.70 6.52 16.02
N LEU A 93 -4.62 7.79 16.42
CA LEU A 93 -5.61 8.79 15.99
C LEU A 93 -5.47 9.11 14.51
N GLN A 94 -4.25 9.16 13.99
CA GLN A 94 -4.01 9.41 12.57
C GLN A 94 -4.55 8.27 11.70
N MET A 95 -4.34 7.01 12.12
CA MET A 95 -4.94 5.85 11.48
C MET A 95 -6.47 5.92 11.52
N LEU A 96 -7.07 6.22 12.68
CA LEU A 96 -8.53 6.32 12.81
C LEU A 96 -9.10 7.44 11.94
N GLN A 97 -8.46 8.61 11.93
CA GLN A 97 -8.83 9.72 11.07
C GLN A 97 -8.83 9.31 9.60
N GLN A 98 -7.78 8.62 9.13
CA GLN A 98 -7.69 8.13 7.76
C GLN A 98 -8.81 7.13 7.42
N LEU A 99 -9.13 6.23 8.35
CA LEU A 99 -10.18 5.23 8.16
C LEU A 99 -11.60 5.82 8.13
N LEU A 100 -11.82 6.91 8.87
CA LEU A 100 -13.11 7.60 8.96
C LEU A 100 -13.26 8.73 7.93
N GLN A 101 -12.16 9.11 7.28
CA GLN A 101 -12.18 10.16 6.27
C GLN A 101 -12.98 9.69 5.06
N LEU A 102 -13.97 10.47 4.67
CA LEU A 102 -14.68 10.28 3.41
C LEU A 102 -13.97 11.08 2.32
N PRO A 103 -13.86 10.54 1.09
CA PRO A 103 -13.31 11.29 -0.02
C PRO A 103 -14.20 12.49 -0.34
N GLN A 104 -13.59 13.61 -0.70
CA GLN A 104 -14.29 14.83 -1.10
C GLN A 104 -13.65 15.41 -2.37
N PRO A 105 -14.38 15.53 -3.49
CA PRO A 105 -15.72 14.97 -3.76
C PRO A 105 -15.71 13.43 -3.86
N GLU A 106 -16.87 12.80 -3.72
CA GLU A 106 -17.03 11.36 -3.99
C GLU A 106 -16.87 11.10 -5.50
N PRO A 107 -15.88 10.30 -5.93
CA PRO A 107 -15.67 10.03 -7.35
C PRO A 107 -16.75 9.09 -7.88
N ALA A 108 -17.21 9.32 -9.11
CA ALA A 108 -18.03 8.33 -9.80
C ALA A 108 -17.16 7.12 -10.16
N VAL A 109 -17.70 5.91 -10.04
CA VAL A 109 -16.96 4.67 -10.30
C VAL A 109 -17.61 3.92 -11.46
N ALA A 110 -16.85 3.69 -12.52
CA ALA A 110 -17.25 2.82 -13.62
C ALA A 110 -16.59 1.45 -13.43
N ARG A 111 -17.40 0.43 -13.12
CA ARG A 111 -16.90 -0.94 -12.91
C ARG A 111 -16.79 -1.70 -14.22
N GLU A 112 -15.65 -2.34 -14.41
CA GLU A 112 -15.38 -3.29 -15.46
C GLU A 112 -15.03 -4.65 -14.84
N LEU A 113 -15.62 -5.73 -15.33
CA LEU A 113 -15.32 -7.08 -14.86
C LEU A 113 -14.36 -7.74 -15.85
N LEU A 114 -13.24 -8.23 -15.33
CA LEU A 114 -12.25 -8.95 -16.10
C LEU A 114 -12.35 -10.44 -15.78
N GLN A 115 -12.56 -11.25 -16.82
CA GLN A 115 -12.59 -12.69 -16.70
C GLN A 115 -11.18 -13.26 -16.73
N MET A 116 -10.88 -14.09 -15.73
CA MET A 116 -9.60 -14.78 -15.56
C MET A 116 -9.59 -16.10 -16.34
N PRO A 117 -8.43 -16.70 -16.61
CA PRO A 117 -8.33 -17.97 -17.35
C PRO A 117 -9.10 -19.14 -16.73
N ASP A 118 -9.30 -19.10 -15.41
CA ASP A 118 -10.10 -20.09 -14.66
C ASP A 118 -11.60 -19.75 -14.60
N ALA A 119 -12.07 -18.82 -15.44
CA ALA A 119 -13.43 -18.27 -15.46
C ALA A 119 -13.84 -17.50 -14.18
N GLY A 120 -12.91 -17.25 -13.26
CA GLY A 120 -13.11 -16.31 -12.16
C GLY A 120 -13.24 -14.87 -12.64
N LEU A 121 -13.84 -14.01 -11.82
CA LEU A 121 -13.98 -12.59 -12.10
C LEU A 121 -13.19 -11.75 -11.09
N VAL A 122 -12.47 -10.76 -11.60
CA VAL A 122 -11.94 -9.63 -10.83
C VAL A 122 -12.57 -8.34 -11.35
N ALA A 123 -12.62 -7.30 -10.52
CA ALA A 123 -13.22 -6.02 -10.90
C ALA A 123 -12.17 -4.90 -10.97
N LEU A 124 -12.24 -4.11 -12.03
CA LEU A 124 -11.51 -2.88 -12.24
C LEU A 124 -12.48 -1.72 -12.10
N ASP A 125 -12.30 -0.92 -11.05
CA ASP A 125 -13.15 0.22 -10.75
C ASP A 125 -12.44 1.50 -11.21
N TRP A 126 -12.85 2.01 -12.37
CA TRP A 126 -12.31 3.22 -12.96
C TRP A 126 -12.89 4.44 -12.26
N LEU A 127 -12.03 5.28 -11.69
CA LEU A 127 -12.48 6.52 -11.07
C LEU A 127 -12.71 7.58 -12.15
N VAL A 128 -13.91 8.15 -12.14
CA VAL A 128 -14.35 9.20 -13.07
C VAL A 128 -14.57 10.48 -12.26
N GLY A 129 -13.81 11.52 -12.60
CA GLY A 129 -13.91 12.82 -11.95
C GLY A 129 -15.16 13.59 -12.38
N PRO A 130 -15.62 14.57 -11.59
CA PRO A 130 -16.77 15.43 -11.93
C PRO A 130 -16.55 16.33 -13.16
N TRP A 131 -15.31 16.41 -13.67
CA TRP A 131 -14.91 17.23 -14.82
C TRP A 131 -14.98 16.44 -16.15
N GLY A 132 -15.63 15.27 -16.15
CA GLY A 132 -15.62 14.32 -17.25
C GLY A 132 -14.31 13.53 -17.32
N ALA A 133 -14.26 12.49 -18.15
CA ALA A 133 -13.02 11.77 -18.41
C ALA A 133 -11.99 12.75 -18.97
N VAL A 134 -10.98 13.12 -18.18
CA VAL A 134 -9.80 13.85 -18.66
C VAL A 134 -8.93 12.86 -19.45
N GLY A 135 -9.50 12.31 -20.52
CA GLY A 135 -8.83 11.56 -21.56
C GLY A 135 -8.41 12.49 -22.69
N GLY A 136 -7.76 13.59 -22.35
CA GLY A 136 -7.21 14.55 -23.31
C GLY A 136 -5.83 14.11 -23.79
N GLY A 137 -5.79 13.18 -24.74
CA GLY A 137 -4.57 12.73 -25.44
C GLY A 137 -4.04 11.38 -24.94
N GLY A 138 -3.70 10.47 -25.86
CA GLY A 138 -3.37 9.06 -25.62
C GLY A 138 -2.08 8.76 -24.82
N SER A 139 -1.69 9.59 -23.86
CA SER A 139 -0.46 9.44 -23.05
C SER A 139 -0.68 9.61 -21.53
N SER A 140 -1.90 9.82 -21.04
CA SER A 140 -2.14 9.97 -19.60
C SER A 140 -1.73 8.71 -18.81
N PRO A 141 -0.92 8.83 -17.74
CA PRO A 141 -0.49 7.69 -16.92
C PRO A 141 -1.69 6.98 -16.28
N VAL A 142 -1.72 5.65 -16.37
CA VAL A 142 -2.71 4.84 -15.64
C VAL A 142 -2.14 4.53 -14.26
N LEU A 143 -2.92 4.82 -13.21
CA LEU A 143 -2.54 4.58 -11.82
C LEU A 143 -3.41 3.47 -11.22
N LEU A 144 -2.83 2.30 -11.04
CA LEU A 144 -3.48 1.16 -10.38
C LEU A 144 -3.44 1.33 -8.86
N LEU A 145 -4.60 1.46 -8.24
CA LEU A 145 -4.80 1.55 -6.80
C LEU A 145 -5.09 0.15 -6.25
N ILE A 146 -4.27 -0.35 -5.34
CA ILE A 146 -4.39 -1.68 -4.73
C ILE A 146 -4.84 -1.51 -3.26
N PRO A 147 -6.09 -1.87 -2.93
CA PRO A 147 -6.59 -1.84 -1.56
C PRO A 147 -5.88 -2.84 -0.65
N ASN A 148 -6.13 -2.71 0.66
CA ASN A 148 -5.66 -3.67 1.65
C ASN A 148 -6.10 -5.12 1.36
N ALA A 149 -5.47 -6.09 2.01
CA ALA A 149 -5.71 -7.51 1.78
C ALA A 149 -7.16 -7.96 2.05
N ALA A 150 -7.88 -7.24 2.91
CA ALA A 150 -9.30 -7.49 3.16
C ALA A 150 -10.23 -6.91 2.09
N GLY A 151 -9.66 -6.26 1.07
CA GLY A 151 -10.41 -5.64 -0.02
C GLY A 151 -11.11 -4.36 0.37
N LYS A 152 -10.96 -3.83 1.59
CA LYS A 152 -11.65 -2.59 1.96
C LYS A 152 -11.01 -1.39 1.25
N VAL A 153 -11.78 -0.69 0.42
CA VAL A 153 -11.36 0.60 -0.13
C VAL A 153 -11.56 1.68 0.93
N THR A 154 -10.46 2.28 1.40
CA THR A 154 -10.52 3.37 2.38
C THR A 154 -10.85 4.70 1.68
N GLY A 155 -11.40 5.66 2.42
CA GLY A 155 -11.60 7.00 1.86
C GLY A 155 -10.27 7.70 1.57
N GLY A 156 -9.19 7.33 2.27
CA GLY A 156 -7.83 7.72 1.94
C GLY A 156 -7.41 7.29 0.53
N LEU A 157 -7.56 6.00 0.20
CA LEU A 157 -7.23 5.49 -1.12
C LEU A 157 -8.10 6.13 -2.23
N LEU A 158 -9.38 6.37 -1.95
CA LEU A 158 -10.26 7.11 -2.88
C LEU A 158 -9.80 8.55 -3.07
N GLN A 159 -9.42 9.24 -2.00
CA GLN A 159 -8.90 10.61 -2.06
C GLN A 159 -7.60 10.69 -2.87
N LEU A 160 -6.70 9.71 -2.72
CA LEU A 160 -5.52 9.58 -3.58
C LEU A 160 -5.92 9.45 -5.05
N GLY A 161 -6.94 8.67 -5.36
CA GLY A 161 -7.50 8.55 -6.71
C GLY A 161 -8.08 9.86 -7.25
N VAL A 162 -8.85 10.60 -6.45
CA VAL A 162 -9.37 11.93 -6.82
C VAL A 162 -8.23 12.90 -7.12
N TRP A 163 -7.21 12.94 -6.28
CA TRP A 163 -6.04 13.77 -6.49
C TRP A 163 -5.16 13.35 -7.67
N ALA A 164 -5.18 12.07 -8.01
CA ALA A 164 -4.54 11.57 -9.22
C ALA A 164 -5.31 12.05 -10.47
N LEU A 165 -6.65 12.04 -10.45
CA LEU A 165 -7.47 12.63 -11.53
C LEU A 165 -7.16 14.11 -11.74
N GLU A 166 -7.09 14.90 -10.66
CA GLU A 166 -6.75 16.33 -10.71
C GLU A 166 -5.36 16.58 -11.32
N ARG A 167 -4.44 15.62 -11.19
CA ARG A 167 -3.08 15.68 -11.77
C ARG A 167 -2.98 14.99 -13.14
N GLY A 168 -4.09 14.61 -13.75
CA GLY A 168 -4.14 14.03 -15.10
C GLY A 168 -3.79 12.54 -15.20
N PHE A 169 -3.83 11.81 -14.09
CA PHE A 169 -3.73 10.35 -14.09
C PHE A 169 -5.10 9.71 -14.36
N ILE A 170 -5.10 8.46 -14.81
CA ILE A 170 -6.29 7.61 -14.93
C ILE A 170 -6.24 6.59 -13.79
N PRO A 171 -6.94 6.81 -12.66
CA PRO A 171 -6.87 5.91 -11.52
C PRO A 171 -7.86 4.76 -11.68
N VAL A 172 -7.39 3.55 -11.38
CA VAL A 172 -8.17 2.31 -11.46
C VAL A 172 -7.97 1.53 -10.19
N ILE A 173 -9.04 1.17 -9.49
CA ILE A 173 -8.96 0.33 -8.30
C ILE A 173 -9.01 -1.13 -8.72
N PHE A 174 -8.02 -1.91 -8.30
CA PHE A 174 -8.01 -3.36 -8.48
C PHE A 174 -8.74 -4.04 -7.33
N ASN A 175 -9.90 -4.63 -7.63
CA ASN A 175 -10.67 -5.43 -6.68
C ASN A 175 -10.47 -6.91 -6.95
N ARG A 176 -10.02 -7.62 -5.92
CA ARG A 176 -9.85 -9.08 -5.94
C ARG A 176 -11.22 -9.78 -6.03
N ARG A 177 -11.17 -11.08 -6.34
CA ARG A 177 -12.33 -11.98 -6.35
C ARG A 177 -13.10 -11.86 -5.02
N GLY A 178 -14.41 -11.63 -5.09
CA GLY A 178 -15.26 -11.54 -3.90
C GLY A 178 -15.19 -10.22 -3.11
N HIS A 179 -14.33 -9.27 -3.47
CA HIS A 179 -14.18 -7.98 -2.76
C HIS A 179 -14.97 -6.84 -3.42
N ASN A 180 -15.45 -5.88 -2.61
CA ASN A 180 -16.18 -4.68 -3.03
C ASN A 180 -17.35 -4.91 -3.99
N GLY A 181 -18.05 -6.05 -3.86
CA GLY A 181 -19.15 -6.40 -4.77
C GLY A 181 -18.69 -7.00 -6.11
N CYS A 182 -17.40 -7.30 -6.27
CA CYS A 182 -16.96 -8.25 -7.29
C CYS A 182 -17.54 -9.62 -6.95
N PRO A 183 -18.27 -10.27 -7.87
CA PRO A 183 -18.83 -11.59 -7.62
C PRO A 183 -17.72 -12.64 -7.48
N LEU A 184 -17.96 -13.64 -6.64
CA LEU A 184 -17.12 -14.83 -6.54
C LEU A 184 -17.74 -15.93 -7.42
N THR A 185 -17.35 -15.98 -8.69
CA THR A 185 -17.90 -16.95 -9.68
C THR A 185 -17.27 -18.33 -9.62
N THR A 186 -16.07 -18.42 -9.06
CA THR A 186 -15.36 -19.68 -8.81
C THR A 186 -15.02 -19.78 -7.32
N PRO A 187 -14.95 -20.99 -6.74
CA PRO A 187 -14.66 -21.17 -5.32
C PRO A 187 -13.17 -20.99 -5.01
N ARG A 188 -12.53 -20.02 -5.67
CA ARG A 188 -11.11 -19.67 -5.54
C ARG A 188 -10.99 -18.24 -5.03
N LEU A 189 -10.42 -18.10 -3.85
CA LEU A 189 -9.96 -16.82 -3.30
C LEU A 189 -8.49 -16.61 -3.63
N GLN A 190 -8.05 -15.35 -3.59
CA GLN A 190 -6.66 -14.98 -3.82
C GLN A 190 -5.89 -15.02 -2.49
N PRO A 191 -4.84 -15.85 -2.36
CA PRO A 191 -3.90 -15.80 -1.23
C PRO A 191 -3.26 -14.43 -1.02
N PHE A 192 -2.68 -14.20 0.17
CA PHE A 192 -2.12 -12.91 0.56
C PHE A 192 -1.14 -12.31 -0.46
N GLY A 193 -0.23 -13.15 -0.96
CA GLY A 193 0.85 -12.75 -1.86
C GLY A 193 0.81 -13.45 -3.21
N ASP A 194 -0.33 -13.96 -3.68
CA ASP A 194 -0.47 -14.57 -5.02
C ASP A 194 -0.74 -13.48 -6.08
N PRO A 195 0.21 -13.18 -6.98
CA PRO A 195 0.07 -12.10 -7.96
C PRO A 195 -0.64 -12.51 -9.25
N GLN A 196 -1.16 -13.75 -9.38
CA GLN A 196 -1.71 -14.24 -10.66
C GLN A 196 -2.81 -13.33 -11.23
N ASP A 197 -3.84 -13.02 -10.45
CA ASP A 197 -4.92 -12.15 -10.92
C ASP A 197 -4.44 -10.72 -11.20
N LEU A 198 -3.49 -10.23 -10.41
CA LEU A 198 -2.90 -8.90 -10.61
C LEU A 198 -2.09 -8.85 -11.91
N ARG A 199 -1.37 -9.91 -12.24
CA ARG A 199 -0.60 -10.02 -13.49
C ARG A 199 -1.50 -9.96 -14.71
N GLU A 200 -2.64 -10.64 -14.68
CA GLU A 200 -3.63 -10.59 -15.75
C GLU A 200 -4.25 -9.18 -15.86
N ALA A 201 -4.61 -8.56 -14.73
CA ALA A 201 -5.13 -7.19 -14.72
C ALA A 201 -4.13 -6.18 -15.27
N VAL A 202 -2.85 -6.26 -14.89
CA VAL A 202 -1.79 -5.38 -15.42
C VAL A 202 -1.56 -5.61 -16.91
N THR A 203 -1.64 -6.87 -17.37
CA THR A 203 -1.54 -7.21 -18.79
C THR A 203 -2.69 -6.61 -19.58
N TYR A 204 -3.92 -6.75 -19.08
CA TYR A 204 -5.11 -6.15 -19.65
C TYR A 204 -4.98 -4.61 -19.76
N LEU A 205 -4.57 -3.94 -18.68
CA LEU A 205 -4.38 -2.50 -18.66
C LEU A 205 -3.31 -2.04 -19.66
N ARG A 206 -2.24 -2.82 -19.84
CA ARG A 206 -1.21 -2.53 -20.85
C ARG A 206 -1.75 -2.67 -22.27
N CYS A 207 -2.56 -3.69 -22.54
CA CYS A 207 -3.20 -3.86 -23.85
C CYS A 207 -4.20 -2.74 -24.15
N ARG A 208 -4.96 -2.30 -23.15
CA ARG A 208 -5.95 -1.21 -23.27
C ARG A 208 -5.29 0.17 -23.44
N HIS A 209 -4.14 0.39 -22.78
CA HIS A 209 -3.40 1.64 -22.82
C HIS A 209 -1.93 1.41 -23.21
N PRO A 210 -1.64 1.06 -24.48
CA PRO A 210 -0.30 0.62 -24.91
C PRO A 210 0.78 1.69 -24.71
N SER A 211 0.44 2.95 -25.02
CA SER A 211 1.37 4.08 -24.96
C SER A 211 1.44 4.79 -23.61
N ALA A 212 0.52 4.48 -22.68
CA ALA A 212 0.51 5.11 -21.37
C ALA A 212 1.48 4.41 -20.41
N PRO A 213 2.25 5.14 -19.59
CA PRO A 213 2.95 4.52 -18.48
C PRO A 213 1.93 3.96 -17.47
N LEU A 214 2.14 2.72 -17.04
CA LEU A 214 1.36 2.09 -15.98
C LEU A 214 2.11 2.23 -14.66
N LEU A 215 1.43 2.72 -13.64
CA LEU A 215 1.94 2.94 -12.30
C LEU A 215 1.07 2.18 -11.32
N ALA A 216 1.60 1.77 -10.17
CA ALA A 216 0.81 1.12 -9.14
C ALA A 216 1.09 1.70 -7.76
N VAL A 217 0.06 1.85 -6.95
CA VAL A 217 0.17 2.21 -5.54
C VAL A 217 -0.68 1.27 -4.70
N SER A 218 -0.11 0.77 -3.60
CA SER A 218 -0.82 -0.07 -2.65
C SER A 218 -0.96 0.57 -1.28
N GLU A 219 -2.05 0.26 -0.59
CA GLU A 219 -2.31 0.68 0.79
C GLU A 219 -2.19 -0.49 1.78
N GLY A 220 -1.39 -0.30 2.82
CA GLY A 220 -1.28 -1.22 3.96
C GLY A 220 -0.86 -2.63 3.55
N SER A 221 -1.61 -3.62 4.01
CA SER A 221 -1.42 -5.04 3.65
C SER A 221 -1.62 -5.35 2.16
N GLY A 222 -2.18 -4.42 1.38
CA GLY A 222 -2.26 -4.51 -0.08
C GLY A 222 -0.88 -4.54 -0.74
N SER A 223 0.15 -4.02 -0.05
CA SER A 223 1.53 -4.09 -0.52
C SER A 223 2.05 -5.50 -0.67
N GLY A 224 1.51 -6.46 0.09
CA GLY A 224 1.92 -7.86 0.01
C GLY A 224 1.78 -8.41 -1.41
N LEU A 225 0.63 -8.13 -2.01
CA LEU A 225 0.30 -8.49 -3.39
C LEU A 225 1.17 -7.74 -4.41
N LEU A 226 1.35 -6.42 -4.23
CA LEU A 226 2.13 -5.60 -5.16
C LEU A 226 3.61 -5.98 -5.16
N LEU A 227 4.20 -6.17 -3.99
CA LEU A 227 5.61 -6.56 -3.84
C LEU A 227 5.87 -7.95 -4.43
N ALA A 228 4.98 -8.92 -4.16
CA ALA A 228 5.05 -10.24 -4.76
C ALA A 228 4.98 -10.19 -6.29
N TYR A 229 4.08 -9.38 -6.85
CA TYR A 229 3.99 -9.18 -8.30
C TYR A 229 5.28 -8.60 -8.89
N LEU A 230 5.87 -7.61 -8.21
CA LEU A 230 7.10 -6.94 -8.68
C LEU A 230 8.31 -7.86 -8.64
N GLY A 231 8.44 -8.68 -7.60
CA GLY A 231 9.49 -9.69 -7.50
C GLY A 231 9.35 -10.76 -8.57
N GLU A 232 8.19 -11.45 -8.62
CA GLU A 232 7.98 -12.55 -9.57
C GLU A 232 8.03 -12.11 -11.04
N SER A 233 7.58 -10.88 -11.34
CA SER A 233 7.60 -10.39 -12.72
C SER A 233 8.97 -9.84 -13.11
N GLY A 234 9.77 -9.37 -12.15
CA GLY A 234 11.08 -8.77 -12.37
C GLY A 234 11.13 -7.82 -13.57
N SER A 235 12.03 -8.10 -14.52
CA SER A 235 12.19 -7.33 -15.77
C SER A 235 11.02 -7.44 -16.76
N SER A 236 10.15 -8.45 -16.62
CA SER A 236 8.93 -8.60 -17.44
C SER A 236 7.76 -7.76 -16.93
N SER A 237 7.92 -7.08 -15.78
CA SER A 237 6.89 -6.21 -15.25
C SER A 237 6.54 -5.10 -16.23
N ARG A 238 5.23 -4.92 -16.46
CA ARG A 238 4.71 -3.86 -17.34
C ARG A 238 4.51 -2.53 -16.61
N LEU A 239 4.89 -2.44 -15.34
CA LEU A 239 4.81 -1.21 -14.53
C LEU A 239 6.08 -0.37 -14.71
N ALA A 240 5.92 0.94 -14.81
CA ALA A 240 7.03 1.90 -14.92
C ALA A 240 7.60 2.30 -13.56
N ALA A 241 6.75 2.38 -12.54
CA ALA A 241 7.11 2.64 -11.15
C ALA A 241 5.98 2.17 -10.22
N ALA A 242 6.32 1.94 -8.95
CA ALA A 242 5.38 1.52 -7.92
C ALA A 242 5.57 2.30 -6.61
N ALA A 243 4.53 2.35 -5.79
CA ALA A 243 4.61 2.93 -4.45
C ALA A 243 3.80 2.12 -3.44
N CYS A 244 4.26 2.07 -2.19
CA CYS A 244 3.58 1.37 -1.11
C CYS A 244 3.44 2.31 0.09
N ILE A 245 2.21 2.52 0.56
CA ILE A 245 1.92 3.32 1.76
C ILE A 245 1.70 2.37 2.94
N SER A 246 2.50 2.52 3.99
CA SER A 246 2.57 1.61 5.15
C SER A 246 2.63 0.12 4.77
N PRO A 247 3.59 -0.31 3.93
CA PRO A 247 3.70 -1.70 3.49
C PRO A 247 3.91 -2.70 4.64
N ILE A 248 3.35 -3.89 4.46
CA ILE A 248 3.71 -5.10 5.20
C ILE A 248 4.74 -5.88 4.38
N PHE A 249 5.99 -5.88 4.85
CA PHE A 249 7.12 -6.53 4.17
C PHE A 249 7.26 -8.01 4.49
N ARG A 250 6.97 -8.37 5.76
CA ARG A 250 7.06 -9.74 6.28
C ARG A 250 5.66 -10.20 6.68
N GLY A 251 4.96 -10.82 5.73
CA GLY A 251 3.58 -11.27 5.90
C GLY A 251 3.47 -12.35 6.98
N ARG A 252 4.35 -13.37 6.96
CA ARG A 252 4.34 -14.45 7.96
C ARG A 252 4.45 -13.91 9.37
N ASP A 253 5.53 -13.15 9.63
CA ASP A 253 5.80 -12.56 10.94
C ASP A 253 4.65 -11.65 11.39
N TRP A 254 4.01 -10.94 10.45
CA TRP A 254 2.88 -10.06 10.74
C TRP A 254 1.62 -10.82 11.18
N PHE A 255 1.29 -11.92 10.51
CA PHE A 255 0.19 -12.79 10.94
C PHE A 255 0.51 -13.51 12.26
N GLU A 256 1.75 -13.96 12.46
CA GLU A 256 2.16 -14.67 13.69
C GLU A 256 2.25 -13.75 14.91
N ALA A 257 2.75 -12.52 14.74
CA ALA A 257 2.79 -11.52 15.81
C ALA A 257 1.38 -11.04 16.20
N GLY A 258 0.43 -11.11 15.25
CA GLY A 258 -0.90 -10.55 15.41
C GLY A 258 -0.89 -9.03 15.47
N MET A 259 -2.06 -8.45 15.63
CA MET A 259 -2.23 -7.01 15.82
C MET A 259 -2.97 -6.74 17.13
N PRO A 260 -2.90 -5.52 17.69
CA PRO A 260 -3.71 -5.19 18.85
C PRO A 260 -5.18 -5.53 18.61
N TRP A 261 -5.81 -6.21 19.57
CA TRP A 261 -7.16 -6.78 19.44
C TRP A 261 -8.21 -5.76 18.95
N LEU A 262 -8.04 -4.49 19.31
CA LEU A 262 -8.88 -3.36 18.88
C LEU A 262 -8.92 -3.16 17.35
N TYR A 263 -7.85 -3.54 16.65
CA TYR A 263 -7.76 -3.48 15.19
C TYR A 263 -8.06 -4.83 14.56
N GLU A 264 -7.62 -5.92 15.20
CA GLU A 264 -7.82 -7.27 14.67
C GLU A 264 -9.30 -7.64 14.60
N TRP A 265 -10.04 -7.36 15.68
CA TRP A 265 -11.41 -7.81 15.80
C TRP A 265 -12.34 -7.20 14.73
N PRO A 266 -12.34 -5.88 14.46
CA PRO A 266 -13.15 -5.32 13.37
C PRO A 266 -12.74 -5.85 11.99
N LEU A 267 -11.44 -6.05 11.75
CA LEU A 267 -10.93 -6.55 10.48
C LEU A 267 -11.34 -8.01 10.25
N LEU A 268 -11.19 -8.85 11.28
CA LEU A 268 -11.62 -10.24 11.26
C LEU A 268 -13.13 -10.36 11.05
N LEU A 269 -13.92 -9.52 11.72
CA LEU A 269 -15.37 -9.49 11.53
C LEU A 269 -15.73 -9.09 10.10
N HIS A 270 -15.08 -8.08 9.54
CA HIS A 270 -15.29 -7.64 8.15
C HIS A 270 -15.00 -8.77 7.15
N LEU A 271 -13.86 -9.47 7.31
CA LEU A 271 -13.50 -10.62 6.47
C LEU A 271 -14.53 -11.75 6.59
N LYS A 272 -14.93 -12.12 7.80
CA LYS A 272 -15.94 -13.17 8.02
C LYS A 272 -17.29 -12.81 7.41
N GLN A 273 -17.72 -11.56 7.51
CA GLN A 273 -18.96 -11.07 6.89
C GLN A 273 -18.88 -11.08 5.37
N GLY A 274 -17.72 -10.79 4.79
CA GLY A 274 -17.50 -10.90 3.34
C GLY A 274 -17.58 -12.35 2.88
N LEU A 275 -16.89 -13.25 3.59
CA LEU A 275 -16.81 -14.67 3.26
C LEU A 275 -18.13 -15.42 3.50
N SER A 276 -18.93 -15.03 4.50
CA SER A 276 -20.21 -15.67 4.79
C SER A 276 -21.22 -15.52 3.65
N ARG A 277 -21.11 -14.45 2.84
CA ARG A 277 -21.94 -14.26 1.63
C ARG A 277 -21.73 -15.34 0.58
N TYR A 278 -20.56 -15.98 0.60
CA TYR A 278 -20.17 -17.02 -0.33
C TYR A 278 -20.02 -18.39 0.34
N ALA A 279 -20.62 -18.56 1.52
CA ALA A 279 -20.47 -19.80 2.31
C ALA A 279 -20.89 -21.05 1.52
N GLY A 280 -21.93 -20.97 0.69
CA GLY A 280 -22.36 -22.09 -0.16
C GLY A 280 -21.25 -22.55 -1.12
N SER A 281 -20.70 -21.63 -1.92
CA SER A 281 -19.64 -21.93 -2.88
C SER A 281 -18.31 -22.33 -2.21
N LEU A 282 -17.98 -21.67 -1.08
CA LEU A 282 -16.72 -21.93 -0.37
C LEU A 282 -16.77 -23.20 0.48
N ALA A 283 -17.96 -23.69 0.87
CA ALA A 283 -18.11 -24.93 1.63
C ALA A 283 -17.57 -26.16 0.90
N GLU A 284 -17.48 -26.13 -0.44
CA GLU A 284 -16.86 -27.21 -1.22
C GLU A 284 -15.34 -27.28 -1.05
N VAL A 285 -14.70 -26.14 -0.73
CA VAL A 285 -13.24 -26.01 -0.70
C VAL A 285 -12.70 -25.89 0.72
N VAL A 286 -13.45 -25.28 1.64
CA VAL A 286 -13.03 -24.98 3.00
C VAL A 286 -14.12 -25.38 4.00
N ASP A 287 -13.73 -25.76 5.21
CA ASP A 287 -14.65 -25.91 6.34
C ASP A 287 -15.11 -24.52 6.84
N MET A 288 -16.31 -24.11 6.40
CA MET A 288 -16.89 -22.81 6.73
C MET A 288 -17.21 -22.65 8.22
N ASP A 289 -17.58 -23.72 8.92
CA ASP A 289 -17.90 -23.66 10.34
C ASP A 289 -16.64 -23.41 11.18
N LYS A 290 -15.53 -24.01 10.78
CA LYS A 290 -14.22 -23.73 11.40
C LYS A 290 -13.77 -22.31 11.06
N LEU A 291 -13.91 -21.89 9.81
CA LEU A 291 -13.52 -20.56 9.34
C LEU A 291 -14.24 -19.43 10.09
N LEU A 292 -15.56 -19.52 10.22
CA LEU A 292 -16.36 -18.50 10.91
C LEU A 292 -16.10 -18.49 12.42
N ARG A 293 -15.59 -19.57 13.00
CA ARG A 293 -15.16 -19.67 14.41
C ARG A 293 -13.73 -19.23 14.67
N SER A 294 -12.92 -18.93 13.65
CA SER A 294 -11.54 -18.45 13.82
C SER A 294 -11.45 -17.24 14.75
N ARG A 295 -10.45 -17.17 15.63
CA ARG A 295 -10.35 -16.11 16.65
C ARG A 295 -9.30 -15.04 16.33
N SER A 296 -8.44 -15.32 15.36
CA SER A 296 -7.40 -14.42 14.86
C SER A 296 -7.40 -14.38 13.34
N LEU A 297 -6.73 -13.37 12.77
CA LEU A 297 -6.47 -13.29 11.33
C LEU A 297 -5.59 -14.44 10.85
N ARG A 298 -4.62 -14.85 11.68
CA ARG A 298 -3.76 -16.01 11.40
C ARG A 298 -4.57 -17.30 11.29
N ASP A 299 -5.51 -17.53 12.20
CA ASP A 299 -6.38 -18.72 12.15
C ASP A 299 -7.34 -18.69 10.96
N LEU A 300 -7.82 -17.51 10.58
CA LEU A 300 -8.65 -17.33 9.39
C LEU A 300 -7.86 -17.66 8.12
N GLU A 301 -6.68 -17.06 7.96
CA GLU A 301 -5.79 -17.24 6.80
C GLU A 301 -5.34 -18.71 6.66
N GLU A 302 -4.90 -19.33 7.77
CA GLU A 302 -4.52 -20.74 7.79
C GLU A 302 -5.69 -21.64 7.41
N THR A 303 -6.90 -21.33 7.88
CA THR A 303 -8.09 -22.13 7.56
C THR A 303 -8.50 -21.97 6.09
N LEU A 304 -8.39 -20.78 5.52
CA LEU A 304 -8.70 -20.50 4.11
C LEU A 304 -7.75 -21.22 3.15
N PHE A 305 -6.44 -21.13 3.39
CA PHE A 305 -5.45 -21.50 2.38
C PHE A 305 -4.62 -22.73 2.73
N CYS A 306 -4.40 -23.03 4.01
CA CYS A 306 -3.61 -24.18 4.43
C CYS A 306 -4.48 -25.43 4.68
N ARG A 307 -5.71 -25.25 5.17
CA ARG A 307 -6.63 -26.35 5.54
C ARG A 307 -7.74 -26.58 4.52
N THR A 308 -7.42 -26.40 3.23
CA THR A 308 -8.38 -26.67 2.15
C THR A 308 -8.66 -28.17 2.05
N LYS A 309 -9.87 -28.53 1.61
CA LYS A 309 -10.32 -29.93 1.49
C LYS A 309 -9.55 -30.70 0.41
N ALA A 310 -9.19 -30.01 -0.68
CA ALA A 310 -8.57 -30.64 -1.84
C ALA A 310 -7.04 -30.80 -1.69
N ARG A 311 -6.35 -29.78 -1.18
CA ARG A 311 -4.88 -29.73 -1.11
C ARG A 311 -4.43 -29.04 0.18
N PRO A 312 -4.45 -29.75 1.32
CA PRO A 312 -3.92 -29.21 2.55
C PRO A 312 -2.41 -28.98 2.42
N THR A 313 -1.92 -27.91 3.04
CA THR A 313 -0.50 -27.56 3.08
C THR A 313 -0.13 -27.05 4.47
N SER A 314 1.15 -27.04 4.81
CA SER A 314 1.63 -26.46 6.07
C SER A 314 1.65 -24.93 5.99
N TRP A 315 1.63 -24.28 7.15
CA TRP A 315 1.74 -22.83 7.25
C TRP A 315 3.07 -22.33 6.67
N GLU A 316 4.15 -23.08 6.86
CA GLU A 316 5.47 -22.78 6.32
C GLU A 316 5.45 -22.82 4.79
N THR A 317 4.95 -23.91 4.19
CA THR A 317 4.89 -24.06 2.73
C THR A 317 3.94 -23.05 2.08
N TYR A 318 2.90 -22.63 2.79
CA TYR A 318 2.05 -21.51 2.34
C TYR A 318 2.87 -20.23 2.21
N TRP A 319 3.65 -19.87 3.23
CA TRP A 319 4.44 -18.64 3.22
C TRP A 319 5.63 -18.68 2.26
N ASP A 320 6.23 -19.83 2.02
CA ASP A 320 7.28 -19.99 0.99
C ASP A 320 6.83 -19.46 -0.38
N ARG A 321 5.52 -19.53 -0.67
CA ARG A 321 4.92 -19.07 -1.94
C ARG A 321 4.19 -17.73 -1.83
N ASN A 322 3.95 -17.21 -0.63
CA ASN A 322 3.09 -16.05 -0.41
C ASN A 322 3.76 -14.90 0.35
N GLU A 323 5.02 -15.06 0.74
CA GLU A 323 5.81 -13.99 1.34
C GLU A 323 5.97 -12.82 0.35
N PRO A 324 5.65 -11.56 0.71
CA PRO A 324 5.71 -10.42 -0.19
C PRO A 324 7.07 -10.16 -0.83
N LEU A 325 8.16 -10.47 -0.10
CA LEU A 325 9.53 -10.18 -0.53
C LEU A 325 10.30 -11.41 -1.00
N ARG A 326 9.63 -12.53 -1.28
CA ARG A 326 10.29 -13.80 -1.69
C ARG A 326 11.26 -13.64 -2.87
N ASP A 327 10.89 -12.82 -3.86
CA ASP A 327 11.66 -12.59 -5.09
C ASP A 327 12.05 -11.10 -5.21
N ALA A 328 12.24 -10.40 -4.09
CA ALA A 328 12.49 -8.95 -4.09
C ALA A 328 13.78 -8.55 -4.83
N ASP A 329 14.77 -9.44 -4.88
CA ASP A 329 16.04 -9.21 -5.59
C ASP A 329 15.87 -9.18 -7.12
N GLU A 330 14.82 -9.82 -7.65
CA GLU A 330 14.50 -9.86 -9.09
C GLU A 330 13.73 -8.61 -9.55
N ALA A 331 13.20 -7.81 -8.61
CA ALA A 331 12.41 -6.64 -8.93
C ALA A 331 13.22 -5.61 -9.73
N ALA A 332 12.74 -5.28 -10.93
CA ALA A 332 13.40 -4.34 -11.85
C ALA A 332 12.65 -3.00 -12.01
N VAL A 333 11.61 -2.78 -11.20
CA VAL A 333 10.78 -1.57 -11.23
C VAL A 333 11.07 -0.73 -9.98
N PRO A 334 11.33 0.58 -10.11
CA PRO A 334 11.49 1.47 -8.96
C PRO A 334 10.25 1.45 -8.04
N VAL A 335 10.48 1.27 -6.73
CA VAL A 335 9.44 1.19 -5.69
C VAL A 335 9.72 2.18 -4.57
N LEU A 336 8.78 3.11 -4.33
CA LEU A 336 8.80 3.96 -3.14
C LEU A 336 7.96 3.37 -2.01
N CYS A 337 8.59 2.97 -0.93
CA CYS A 337 7.94 2.54 0.31
C CYS A 337 7.90 3.70 1.30
N LEU A 338 6.72 4.10 1.75
CA LEU A 338 6.53 5.16 2.74
C LEU A 338 5.97 4.54 4.02
N CYS A 339 6.68 4.67 5.14
CA CYS A 339 6.21 4.15 6.42
C CYS A 339 6.66 5.00 7.61
N SER A 340 6.02 4.80 8.75
CA SER A 340 6.44 5.34 10.04
C SER A 340 7.10 4.28 10.92
N ALA A 341 8.03 4.72 11.76
CA ALA A 341 8.72 3.87 12.73
C ALA A 341 7.78 3.37 13.84
N ASP A 342 6.77 4.17 14.20
CA ASP A 342 5.77 3.91 15.26
C ASP A 342 4.41 3.39 14.73
N ASP A 343 4.37 2.85 13.51
CA ASP A 343 3.16 2.29 12.89
C ASP A 343 2.52 1.20 13.79
N PRO A 344 1.28 1.40 14.27
CA PRO A 344 0.64 0.52 15.25
C PRO A 344 0.15 -0.81 14.66
N VAL A 345 0.11 -0.94 13.33
CA VAL A 345 -0.36 -2.15 12.62
C VAL A 345 0.82 -2.96 12.09
N ARG A 346 1.88 -2.31 11.61
CA ARG A 346 3.09 -2.99 11.11
C ARG A 346 3.95 -3.57 12.23
N GLY A 347 3.89 -2.98 13.43
CA GLY A 347 4.71 -3.38 14.58
C GLY A 347 6.11 -2.78 14.56
N ALA A 348 6.95 -3.23 15.49
CA ALA A 348 8.27 -2.62 15.76
C ALA A 348 9.17 -2.60 14.51
N ALA A 349 9.69 -1.41 14.18
CA ALA A 349 10.56 -1.17 13.02
C ALA A 349 11.73 -2.15 12.90
N ALA A 350 12.39 -2.49 14.00
CA ALA A 350 13.53 -3.41 14.04
C ALA A 350 13.21 -4.83 13.55
N ARG A 351 11.96 -5.28 13.65
CA ARG A 351 11.55 -6.63 13.21
C ARG A 351 10.95 -6.65 11.82
N SER A 352 10.20 -5.61 11.44
CA SER A 352 9.42 -5.62 10.21
C SER A 352 10.00 -4.79 9.06
N LEU A 353 11.03 -3.96 9.27
CA LEU A 353 11.70 -3.25 8.17
C LEU A 353 12.93 -4.03 7.67
N PRO A 354 12.98 -4.43 6.38
CA PRO A 354 14.16 -5.02 5.78
C PRO A 354 15.16 -3.93 5.35
N LEU A 355 15.86 -3.31 6.31
CA LEU A 355 16.77 -2.18 6.03
C LEU A 355 17.85 -2.52 5.00
N GLU A 356 18.35 -3.75 5.00
CA GLU A 356 19.35 -4.23 4.04
C GLU A 356 18.86 -4.19 2.60
N LEU A 357 17.58 -4.52 2.34
CA LEU A 357 16.99 -4.45 0.99
C LEU A 357 17.11 -3.05 0.39
N PHE A 358 16.85 -2.02 1.21
CA PHE A 358 16.92 -0.63 0.77
C PHE A 358 18.36 -0.13 0.60
N ARG A 359 19.34 -0.76 1.26
CA ARG A 359 20.76 -0.42 1.13
C ARG A 359 21.38 -1.08 -0.11
N THR A 360 20.93 -2.28 -0.47
CA THR A 360 21.56 -3.10 -1.52
C THR A 360 20.88 -2.97 -2.88
N SER A 361 19.55 -2.79 -2.90
CA SER A 361 18.78 -2.73 -4.14
C SER A 361 18.78 -1.32 -4.74
N PRO A 362 19.01 -1.18 -6.07
CA PRO A 362 18.91 0.10 -6.75
C PRO A 362 17.46 0.53 -7.03
N TYR A 363 16.49 -0.36 -6.84
CA TYR A 363 15.08 -0.13 -7.19
C TYR A 363 14.20 0.18 -5.98
N PHE A 364 14.62 -0.15 -4.76
CA PHE A 364 13.83 0.10 -3.55
C PHE A 364 14.25 1.39 -2.85
N PHE A 365 13.26 2.22 -2.52
CA PHE A 365 13.43 3.48 -1.80
C PHE A 365 12.53 3.49 -0.58
N LEU A 366 13.07 3.76 0.61
CA LEU A 366 12.31 3.82 1.85
C LEU A 366 12.26 5.26 2.36
N LEU A 367 11.07 5.86 2.36
CA LEU A 367 10.80 7.11 3.06
C LEU A 367 10.25 6.79 4.46
N LEU A 368 11.13 6.87 5.46
CA LEU A 368 10.84 6.55 6.85
C LEU A 368 10.59 7.81 7.67
N THR A 369 9.44 7.89 8.33
CA THR A 369 9.15 8.95 9.31
C THR A 369 9.27 8.43 10.74
N PRO A 370 9.63 9.27 11.73
CA PRO A 370 9.67 8.84 13.12
C PRO A 370 8.26 8.59 13.67
N HIS A 371 7.29 9.38 13.19
CA HIS A 371 5.90 9.32 13.61
C HIS A 371 4.95 9.23 12.42
N GLY A 372 3.90 8.42 12.55
CA GLY A 372 2.82 8.28 11.57
C GLY A 372 1.87 7.14 11.90
N GLY A 373 0.58 7.31 11.60
CA GLY A 373 -0.40 6.22 11.68
C GLY A 373 -0.28 5.24 10.50
N HIS A 374 -0.87 4.05 10.63
CA HIS A 374 -0.96 3.12 9.51
C HIS A 374 -1.80 3.73 8.37
N CYS A 375 -1.17 4.02 7.24
CA CYS A 375 -1.72 4.79 6.11
C CYS A 375 -2.22 6.20 6.48
N GLY A 376 -1.95 6.67 7.71
CA GLY A 376 -2.46 7.92 8.26
C GLY A 376 -1.36 8.96 8.35
N PHE A 377 -1.25 9.79 7.32
CA PHE A 377 -0.21 10.81 7.19
C PHE A 377 -0.83 12.20 6.99
N PRO A 378 -1.53 12.74 8.00
CA PRO A 378 -2.35 13.94 7.84
C PRO A 378 -1.53 15.19 7.51
N GLN A 379 -2.12 16.07 6.71
CA GLN A 379 -1.56 17.38 6.33
C GLN A 379 -2.58 18.48 6.62
N ARG A 380 -2.13 19.75 6.68
CA ARG A 380 -3.02 20.90 6.86
C ARG A 380 -4.04 21.01 5.73
N GLY A 381 -5.31 20.84 6.07
CA GLY A 381 -6.47 20.97 5.18
C GLY A 381 -7.39 19.75 5.28
N PRO A 382 -8.70 19.90 5.03
CA PRO A 382 -9.63 18.77 5.06
C PRO A 382 -9.26 17.77 3.98
N GLY A 383 -9.32 16.47 4.28
CA GLY A 383 -9.02 15.43 3.28
C GLY A 383 -7.54 15.20 3.01
N ARG A 384 -6.62 16.02 3.55
CA ARG A 384 -5.24 16.02 3.06
C ARG A 384 -4.34 15.01 3.77
N CYS A 385 -3.65 14.20 2.98
CA CYS A 385 -2.65 13.23 3.41
C CYS A 385 -1.35 13.49 2.65
N TRP A 386 -0.27 13.87 3.34
CA TRP A 386 0.99 14.23 2.68
C TRP A 386 1.64 13.03 1.99
N ALA A 387 1.38 11.81 2.46
CA ALA A 387 1.87 10.59 1.81
C ALA A 387 1.31 10.44 0.39
N HIS A 388 0.04 10.82 0.17
CA HIS A 388 -0.56 10.79 -1.17
C HIS A 388 0.12 11.80 -2.09
N GLU A 389 0.43 13.00 -1.60
CA GLU A 389 1.16 14.01 -2.37
C GLU A 389 2.59 13.55 -2.69
N ALA A 390 3.28 12.95 -1.72
CA ALA A 390 4.63 12.42 -1.89
C ALA A 390 4.68 11.30 -2.95
N VAL A 391 3.69 10.41 -2.95
CA VAL A 391 3.56 9.33 -3.95
C VAL A 391 3.31 9.90 -5.35
N LEU A 392 2.41 10.87 -5.49
CA LEU A 392 2.13 11.48 -6.80
C LEU A 392 3.32 12.28 -7.32
N GLU A 393 4.04 12.98 -6.44
CA GLU A 393 5.28 13.68 -6.78
C GLU A 393 6.40 12.71 -7.16
N TYR A 394 6.51 11.58 -6.45
CA TYR A 394 7.42 10.50 -6.81
C TYR A 394 7.17 9.99 -8.24
N PHE A 395 5.92 9.71 -8.60
CA PHE A 395 5.61 9.26 -9.96
C PHE A 395 5.92 10.32 -11.02
N ARG A 396 5.69 11.59 -10.71
CA ARG A 396 6.09 12.70 -11.58
C ARG A 396 7.60 12.73 -11.77
N ALA A 397 8.37 12.69 -10.69
CA ALA A 397 9.84 12.68 -10.73
C ALA A 397 10.38 11.47 -11.51
N MET A 398 9.77 10.30 -11.34
CA MET A 398 10.09 9.10 -12.13
C MET A 398 9.88 9.34 -13.63
N ALA A 399 8.74 9.91 -14.02
CA ALA A 399 8.46 10.22 -15.42
C ALA A 399 9.44 11.24 -16.01
N GLU A 400 9.82 12.27 -15.24
CA GLU A 400 10.82 13.27 -15.64
C GLU A 400 12.20 12.64 -15.84
N PHE A 401 12.62 11.75 -14.92
CA PHE A 401 13.88 11.02 -15.01
C PHE A 401 13.94 10.11 -16.24
N LEU A 402 12.90 9.29 -16.46
CA LEU A 402 12.85 8.37 -17.60
C LEU A 402 12.90 9.11 -18.94
N ARG A 403 12.15 10.22 -19.08
CA ARG A 403 12.20 11.08 -20.28
C ARG A 403 13.56 11.75 -20.47
N ALA A 404 14.29 12.07 -19.40
CA ALA A 404 15.63 12.63 -19.49
C ALA A 404 16.65 11.58 -19.98
N GLU A 405 16.53 10.35 -19.49
CA GLU A 405 17.38 9.23 -19.91
C GLU A 405 17.12 8.81 -21.37
N GLU A 406 15.86 8.78 -21.81
CA GLU A 406 15.50 8.55 -23.22
C GLU A 406 16.12 9.60 -24.14
N ARG A 407 16.02 10.88 -23.78
CA ARG A 407 16.64 11.98 -24.54
C ARG A 407 18.15 11.84 -24.62
N ARG A 408 18.81 11.46 -23.52
CA ARG A 408 20.26 11.21 -23.49
C ARG A 408 20.68 10.05 -24.39
N LYS A 409 19.90 8.97 -24.42
CA LYS A 409 20.14 7.81 -25.29
C LYS A 409 19.87 8.10 -26.77
N GLY A 410 18.95 9.02 -27.08
CA GLY A 410 18.62 9.45 -28.44
C GLY A 410 19.55 10.50 -29.07
N LEU A 411 20.48 11.09 -28.30
CA LEU A 411 21.48 12.03 -28.83
C LEU A 411 22.65 11.27 -29.48
N PRO A 412 22.98 11.51 -30.77
CA PRO A 412 24.19 10.94 -31.37
C PRO A 412 25.42 11.48 -30.62
N ARG A 413 26.28 10.56 -30.15
CA ARG A 413 27.58 10.93 -29.57
C ARG A 413 28.32 11.81 -30.58
N PRO A 414 28.83 13.01 -30.21
CA PRO A 414 29.67 13.77 -31.12
C PRO A 414 30.89 12.91 -31.46
N ARG A 415 31.01 12.56 -32.74
CA ARG A 415 32.24 11.99 -33.29
C ARG A 415 33.36 12.95 -32.94
N ARG A 416 34.29 12.54 -32.08
CA ARG A 416 35.60 13.18 -31.98
C ARG A 416 36.26 13.03 -33.35
N LEU A 417 36.11 14.04 -34.20
CA LEU A 417 36.92 14.20 -35.40
C LEU A 417 38.37 14.31 -34.92
N GLY A 418 39.19 13.38 -35.41
CA GLY A 418 40.58 13.23 -35.02
C GLY A 418 41.41 14.47 -35.37
N GLY A 419 42.25 14.88 -34.42
CA GLY A 419 43.45 15.65 -34.72
C GLY A 419 44.60 14.68 -34.88
N ALA A 420 44.80 14.17 -36.10
CA ALA A 420 46.09 13.67 -36.51
C ALA A 420 46.89 14.89 -36.99
N HIS A 421 47.88 15.30 -36.20
CA HIS A 421 48.96 16.14 -36.68
C HIS A 421 50.22 15.27 -36.71
N TRP A 422 50.64 14.93 -37.92
CA TRP A 422 52.03 14.67 -38.26
C TRP A 422 52.73 16.00 -38.49
#